data_AF-A0A0G0YSE5-F1
#
_entry.id   AF-A0A0G0YSE5-F1
#
_cell.length_a   1.000
_cell.length_b   1.000
_cell.length_c   1.000
_cell.angle_alpha   90.00
_cell.angle_beta   90.00
_cell.angle_gamma   90.00
#
_symmetry.space_group_name_H-M   'P 1'
#
loop_
_entity.id
_entity.type
_entity.pdbx_description
1 polymer ?
#
loop_
_entity_poly.entity_id
_entity_poly.type
_entity_poly.pdbx_seq_one_letter_code
_entity_poly.pdbx_strand_id
1 'polypeptide(L)'
;MTYKDVINLYEKYRKIYKTDTYKYISKILREVKIIHYQDFLKNPTPKKDHEQSWKPFKGNALERLIDYILKEKIEEMGLRLINGKKVDRTEPKNLSIELQTVKRNLSIDFGKFGFHIPDVDLIIYNPNNFKVIAVISSKSSMRERIKVELSLKQILMEHIL
;
A
#
# COMPACT_ATOMS: atom_id res chain seq x y z
N MET A 1 10.42 7.02 14.58
CA MET A 1 9.08 6.40 14.54
C MET A 1 9.14 5.14 13.72
N THR A 2 8.49 4.09 14.18
CA THR A 2 8.39 2.79 13.52
C THR A 2 7.00 2.61 12.90
N TYR A 3 6.86 1.61 12.02
CA TYR A 3 5.54 1.23 11.52
C TYR A 3 4.59 0.75 12.63
N LYS A 4 5.13 0.10 13.67
CA LYS A 4 4.33 -0.32 14.84
C LYS A 4 3.64 0.88 15.49
N ASP A 5 4.30 2.04 15.52
CA ASP A 5 3.72 3.27 16.07
C ASP A 5 2.55 3.78 15.21
N VAL A 6 2.64 3.64 13.88
CA VAL A 6 1.55 3.98 12.96
C VAL A 6 0.32 3.10 13.21
N ILE A 7 0.53 1.78 13.35
CA ILE A 7 -0.55 0.83 13.64
C ILE A 7 -1.14 1.05 15.03
N ASN A 8 -0.31 1.28 16.04
CA ASN A 8 -0.79 1.60 17.38
C ASN A 8 -1.67 2.85 17.39
N LEU A 9 -1.32 3.87 16.59
CA LEU A 9 -2.15 5.06 16.46
C LEU A 9 -3.47 4.78 15.74
N TYR A 10 -3.43 3.98 14.67
CA TYR A 10 -4.66 3.53 14.00
C TYR A 10 -5.57 2.77 14.97
N GLU A 11 -5.03 1.86 15.78
CA GLU A 11 -5.80 1.08 16.75
C GLU A 11 -6.40 1.94 17.88
N LYS A 12 -5.75 3.04 18.28
CA LYS A 12 -6.37 4.04 19.18
C LYS A 12 -7.61 4.67 18.54
N TYR A 13 -7.52 5.02 17.26
CA TYR A 13 -8.67 5.50 16.50
C TYR A 13 -9.73 4.40 16.32
N ARG A 14 -9.32 3.14 16.09
CA ARG A 14 -10.22 1.99 15.93
C ARG A 14 -11.09 1.74 17.14
N LYS A 15 -10.56 1.95 18.35
CA LYS A 15 -11.33 1.86 19.60
C LYS A 15 -12.47 2.89 19.69
N ILE A 16 -12.29 4.07 19.08
CA ILE A 16 -13.25 5.18 19.15
C ILE A 16 -14.26 5.08 17.99
N TYR A 17 -13.77 4.90 16.76
CA TYR A 17 -14.55 5.02 15.53
C TYR A 17 -14.93 3.67 14.91
N LYS A 18 -14.45 2.54 15.44
CA LYS A 18 -14.78 1.17 15.01
C LYS A 18 -14.62 0.97 13.49
N THR A 19 -15.69 0.64 12.78
CA THR A 19 -15.70 0.41 11.34
C THR A 19 -15.46 1.68 10.53
N ASP A 20 -15.71 2.87 11.09
CA ASP A 20 -15.54 4.16 10.43
C ASP A 20 -14.11 4.72 10.52
N THR A 21 -13.19 3.98 11.15
CA THR A 21 -11.81 4.42 11.40
C THR A 21 -11.06 4.81 10.13
N TYR A 22 -11.32 4.12 9.01
CA TYR A 22 -10.69 4.42 7.73
C TYR A 22 -10.98 5.86 7.25
N LYS A 23 -12.12 6.45 7.64
CA LYS A 23 -12.46 7.85 7.31
C LYS A 23 -11.49 8.85 7.94
N TYR A 24 -10.75 8.43 8.96
CA TYR A 24 -9.80 9.26 9.71
C TYR A 24 -8.33 9.05 9.31
N ILE A 25 -8.03 8.26 8.26
CA ILE A 25 -6.65 8.00 7.81
C ILE A 25 -5.86 9.29 7.58
N SER A 26 -6.48 10.31 6.95
CA SER A 26 -5.84 11.61 6.73
C SER A 26 -5.44 12.30 8.03
N LYS A 27 -6.27 12.18 9.09
CA LYS A 27 -5.99 12.75 10.42
C LYS A 27 -4.87 11.95 11.11
N ILE A 28 -4.95 10.62 11.06
CA ILE A 28 -3.92 9.72 11.58
C ILE A 28 -2.56 10.07 10.94
N LEU A 29 -2.48 10.22 9.62
CA LEU A 29 -1.23 10.57 8.94
C LEU A 29 -0.68 11.96 9.31
N ARG A 30 -1.53 12.92 9.66
CA ARG A 30 -1.08 14.23 10.21
C ARG A 30 -0.42 14.04 11.57
N GLU A 31 -1.03 13.25 12.45
CA GLU A 31 -0.46 12.93 13.76
C GLU A 31 0.83 12.11 13.65
N VAL A 32 0.89 11.15 12.72
CA VAL A 32 2.11 10.43 12.35
C VAL A 32 3.24 11.40 11.97
N LYS A 33 2.93 12.47 11.21
CA LYS A 33 3.95 13.49 10.86
C LYS A 33 4.49 14.20 12.09
N ILE A 34 3.62 14.54 13.05
CA ILE A 34 4.01 15.22 14.30
C ILE A 34 4.93 14.31 15.13
N ILE A 35 4.54 13.04 15.33
CA ILE A 35 5.34 12.06 16.08
C ILE A 35 6.69 11.83 15.39
N HIS A 36 6.68 11.67 14.05
CA HIS A 36 7.90 11.52 13.28
C HIS A 36 8.81 12.75 13.42
N TYR A 37 8.27 13.96 13.45
CA TYR A 37 9.06 15.18 13.65
C TYR A 37 9.69 15.22 15.04
N GLN A 38 8.96 14.84 16.08
CA GLN A 38 9.49 14.74 17.45
C GLN A 38 10.66 13.75 17.55
N ASP A 39 10.57 12.60 16.88
CA ASP A 39 11.67 11.63 16.84
C ASP A 39 12.86 12.14 16.03
N PHE A 40 12.59 12.86 14.94
CA PHE A 40 13.63 13.52 14.14
C PHE A 40 14.40 14.57 14.95
N LEU A 41 13.74 15.32 15.84
CA LEU A 41 14.43 16.29 16.71
C LEU A 41 15.41 15.62 17.69
N LYS A 42 15.10 14.39 18.14
CA LYS A 42 15.99 13.60 19.00
C LYS A 42 17.18 13.03 18.24
N ASN A 43 16.95 12.60 17.00
CA ASN A 43 17.97 11.97 16.14
C ASN A 43 17.86 12.50 14.70
N PRO A 44 18.36 13.72 14.43
CA PRO A 44 18.23 14.34 13.12
C PRO A 44 19.11 13.63 12.09
N THR A 45 18.70 13.70 10.82
CA THR A 45 19.56 13.28 9.70
C THR A 45 20.81 14.16 9.65
N PRO A 46 21.92 13.71 9.03
CA PRO A 46 23.14 14.51 8.91
C PRO A 46 22.91 15.89 8.29
N LYS A 47 21.95 15.99 7.36
CA LYS A 47 21.58 17.24 6.68
C LYS A 47 20.55 18.08 7.43
N LYS A 48 20.06 17.61 8.58
CA LYS A 48 18.98 18.23 9.38
C LYS A 48 17.73 18.59 8.56
N ASP A 49 17.46 17.83 7.51
CA ASP A 49 16.29 17.98 6.66
C ASP A 49 15.24 16.91 7.03
N HIS A 50 14.20 17.35 7.75
CA HIS A 50 13.08 16.49 8.12
C HIS A 50 12.28 16.05 6.90
N GLU A 51 12.05 16.93 5.93
CA GLU A 51 11.26 16.63 4.74
C GLU A 51 11.93 15.56 3.88
N GLN A 52 13.27 15.52 3.85
CA GLN A 52 14.02 14.44 3.20
C GLN A 52 13.71 13.07 3.82
N SER A 53 13.60 12.99 5.14
CA SER A 53 13.25 11.74 5.85
C SER A 53 11.74 11.43 5.78
N TRP A 54 10.90 12.45 5.78
CA TRP A 54 9.45 12.33 5.82
C TRP A 54 8.85 11.83 4.51
N LYS A 55 9.34 12.31 3.36
CA LYS A 55 8.82 11.95 2.03
C LYS A 55 8.74 10.43 1.80
N PRO A 56 9.83 9.64 1.95
CA PRO A 56 9.77 8.20 1.76
C PRO A 56 8.97 7.50 2.87
N PHE A 57 9.05 8.00 4.11
CA PHE A 57 8.31 7.43 5.24
C PHE A 57 6.80 7.53 5.05
N LYS A 58 6.29 8.70 4.64
CA LYS A 58 4.84 8.95 4.46
C LYS A 58 4.19 7.98 3.49
N GLY A 59 4.85 7.70 2.36
CA GLY A 59 4.35 6.74 1.36
C GLY A 59 4.27 5.33 1.93
N ASN A 60 5.36 4.87 2.55
CA ASN A 60 5.44 3.55 3.16
C ASN A 60 4.43 3.38 4.32
N ALA A 61 4.26 4.41 5.15
CA ALA A 61 3.30 4.41 6.24
C ALA A 61 1.85 4.24 5.73
N LEU A 62 1.47 4.91 4.64
CA LEU A 62 0.16 4.74 4.03
C LEU A 62 -0.01 3.34 3.44
N GLU A 63 0.95 2.87 2.64
CA GLU A 63 0.93 1.53 2.03
C GLU A 63 0.70 0.44 3.08
N ARG A 64 1.51 0.45 4.15
CA ARG A 64 1.41 -0.55 5.21
C ARG A 64 0.14 -0.40 6.04
N LEU A 65 -0.34 0.82 6.24
CA LEU A 65 -1.63 1.04 6.90
C LEU A 65 -2.78 0.45 6.09
N ILE A 66 -2.79 0.62 4.77
CA ILE A 66 -3.79 0.00 3.89
C ILE A 66 -3.70 -1.52 3.94
N ASP A 67 -2.48 -2.08 3.87
CA ASP A 67 -2.25 -3.52 4.03
C ASP A 67 -2.87 -4.03 5.34
N TYR A 68 -2.56 -3.38 6.47
CA TYR A 68 -3.12 -3.74 7.77
C TYR A 68 -4.64 -3.68 7.83
N ILE A 69 -5.25 -2.63 7.27
CA ILE A 69 -6.71 -2.43 7.29
C ILE A 69 -7.43 -3.48 6.43
N LEU A 70 -6.86 -3.84 5.29
CA LEU A 70 -7.51 -4.72 4.33
C LEU A 70 -7.24 -6.20 4.57
N LYS A 71 -6.08 -6.56 5.14
CA LYS A 71 -5.61 -7.94 5.21
C LYS A 71 -6.63 -8.88 5.86
N GLU A 72 -7.11 -8.53 7.05
CA GLU A 72 -8.10 -9.31 7.81
C GLU A 72 -9.37 -9.55 6.95
N LYS A 73 -9.96 -8.47 6.41
CA LYS A 73 -11.19 -8.54 5.62
C LYS A 73 -11.04 -9.33 4.31
N ILE A 74 -9.92 -9.16 3.62
CA ILE A 74 -9.65 -9.88 2.37
C ILE A 74 -9.43 -11.37 2.63
N GLU A 75 -8.75 -11.71 3.72
CA GLU A 75 -8.53 -13.10 4.11
C GLU A 75 -9.83 -13.78 4.59
N GLU A 76 -10.71 -13.05 5.29
CA GLU A 76 -12.07 -13.51 5.64
C GLU A 76 -12.92 -13.83 4.40
N MET A 77 -12.71 -13.13 3.29
CA MET A 77 -13.36 -13.41 1.99
C MET A 77 -12.74 -14.60 1.24
N GLY A 78 -11.75 -15.29 1.84
CA GLY A 78 -11.04 -16.40 1.20
C GLY A 78 -10.07 -15.96 0.09
N LEU A 79 -9.72 -14.68 0.05
CA LEU A 79 -8.76 -14.12 -0.91
C LEU A 79 -7.40 -13.93 -0.23
N ARG A 80 -6.35 -13.69 -1.04
CA ARG A 80 -5.00 -13.37 -0.53
C ARG A 80 -4.60 -11.95 -0.92
N LEU A 81 -4.01 -11.25 0.04
CA LEU A 81 -3.39 -9.93 -0.13
C LEU A 81 -1.87 -10.05 -0.02
N ILE A 82 -1.14 -9.59 -1.03
CA ILE A 82 0.34 -9.63 -1.06
C ILE A 82 0.92 -8.28 -1.49
N ASN A 83 2.18 -8.03 -1.11
CA ASN A 83 2.93 -6.84 -1.51
C ASN A 83 3.37 -6.94 -2.99
N GLY A 84 2.95 -5.98 -3.80
CA GLY A 84 3.23 -5.93 -5.24
C GLY A 84 4.71 -5.73 -5.55
N LYS A 85 5.40 -4.86 -4.81
CA LYS A 85 6.86 -4.61 -4.98
C LYS A 85 7.68 -5.87 -4.75
N LYS A 86 7.26 -6.71 -3.79
CA LYS A 86 7.93 -8.00 -3.54
C LYS A 86 7.78 -8.93 -4.75
N VAL A 87 6.60 -9.01 -5.35
CA VAL A 87 6.37 -9.86 -6.54
C VAL A 87 7.12 -9.34 -7.75
N ASP A 88 7.09 -8.04 -7.98
CA ASP A 88 7.75 -7.39 -9.11
C ASP A 88 9.28 -7.57 -9.07
N ARG A 89 9.91 -7.23 -7.94
CA ARG A 89 11.38 -7.22 -7.80
C ARG A 89 12.02 -8.60 -7.64
N THR A 90 11.25 -9.63 -7.33
CA THR A 90 11.79 -10.98 -7.14
C THR A 90 11.84 -11.71 -8.48
N GLU A 91 13.00 -12.27 -8.82
CA GLU A 91 13.14 -13.11 -10.01
C GLU A 91 12.19 -14.33 -9.93
N PRO A 92 11.56 -14.75 -11.04
CA PRO A 92 10.61 -15.86 -11.04
C PRO A 92 11.12 -17.13 -10.36
N LYS A 93 12.40 -17.48 -10.56
CA LYS A 93 13.03 -18.67 -9.95
C LYS A 93 13.06 -18.67 -8.42
N ASN A 94 12.94 -17.49 -7.80
CA ASN A 94 12.96 -17.28 -6.35
C ASN A 94 11.54 -17.10 -5.77
N LEU A 95 10.50 -17.15 -6.61
CA LEU A 95 9.11 -17.11 -6.20
C LEU A 95 8.54 -18.53 -6.11
N SER A 96 7.58 -18.74 -5.20
CA SER A 96 6.78 -19.97 -5.22
C SER A 96 6.01 -20.08 -6.54
N ILE A 97 5.64 -21.31 -6.95
CA ILE A 97 4.86 -21.56 -8.17
C ILE A 97 3.57 -20.71 -8.19
N GLU A 98 2.93 -20.58 -7.03
CA GLU A 98 1.78 -19.70 -6.82
C GLU A 98 2.11 -18.25 -7.20
N LEU A 99 3.17 -17.66 -6.62
CA LEU A 99 3.52 -16.27 -6.88
C LEU A 99 4.07 -16.06 -8.29
N GLN A 100 4.71 -17.06 -8.90
CA GLN A 100 5.07 -17.04 -10.32
C GLN A 100 3.83 -16.94 -11.21
N THR A 101 2.79 -17.72 -10.88
CA THR A 101 1.52 -17.70 -11.63
C THR A 101 0.80 -16.37 -11.47
N VAL A 102 0.73 -15.85 -10.24
CA VAL A 102 0.19 -14.50 -9.99
C VAL A 102 0.99 -13.44 -10.75
N LYS A 103 2.33 -13.48 -10.69
CA LYS A 103 3.21 -12.57 -11.43
C LYS A 103 2.93 -12.60 -12.94
N ARG A 104 2.77 -13.79 -13.50
CA ARG A 104 2.42 -13.99 -14.92
C ARG A 104 1.04 -13.43 -15.25
N ASN A 105 0.04 -13.65 -14.39
CA ASN A 105 -1.32 -13.14 -14.57
C ASN A 105 -1.41 -11.61 -14.48
N LEU A 106 -0.47 -10.94 -13.80
CA LEU A 106 -0.34 -9.47 -13.79
C LEU A 106 0.49 -8.91 -14.96
N SER A 107 1.32 -9.74 -15.59
CA SER A 107 2.29 -9.27 -16.59
C SER A 107 1.59 -8.93 -17.91
N ILE A 108 1.96 -7.79 -18.47
CA ILE A 108 1.54 -7.33 -19.80
C ILE A 108 2.73 -7.53 -20.75
N ASP A 109 2.47 -8.17 -21.88
CA ASP A 109 3.46 -8.32 -22.96
C ASP A 109 3.49 -7.06 -23.82
N PHE A 110 4.62 -6.34 -23.81
CA PHE A 110 4.87 -5.18 -24.67
C PHE A 110 5.67 -5.56 -25.93
N GLY A 111 5.66 -6.83 -26.32
CA GLY A 111 6.34 -7.36 -27.49
C GLY A 111 7.86 -7.20 -27.35
N LYS A 112 8.47 -6.38 -28.22
CA LYS A 112 9.93 -6.15 -28.22
C LYS A 112 10.46 -5.55 -26.91
N PHE A 113 9.59 -4.96 -26.09
CA PHE A 113 9.96 -4.39 -24.79
C PHE A 113 9.83 -5.39 -23.63
N GLY A 114 9.33 -6.61 -23.90
CA GLY A 114 9.22 -7.69 -22.94
C GLY A 114 7.98 -7.60 -22.04
N PHE A 115 7.96 -8.45 -21.01
CA PHE A 115 6.88 -8.51 -20.03
C PHE A 115 7.10 -7.49 -18.91
N HIS A 116 6.07 -6.70 -18.61
CA HIS A 116 6.09 -5.70 -17.54
C HIS A 116 4.91 -5.88 -16.60
N ILE A 117 5.13 -5.60 -15.33
CA ILE A 117 4.09 -5.57 -14.29
C ILE A 117 3.79 -4.10 -13.99
N PRO A 118 2.51 -3.71 -13.86
CA PRO A 118 2.17 -2.36 -13.44
C PRO A 118 2.73 -2.04 -12.04
N ASP A 119 3.11 -0.79 -11.80
CA ASP A 119 3.56 -0.34 -10.46
C ASP A 119 2.37 -0.35 -9.49
N VAL A 120 2.28 -1.41 -8.70
CA VAL A 120 1.20 -1.68 -7.75
C VAL A 120 1.79 -1.93 -6.37
N ASP A 121 1.13 -1.37 -5.35
CA ASP A 121 1.56 -1.53 -3.96
C ASP A 121 1.08 -2.86 -3.39
N LEU A 122 -0.18 -3.22 -3.64
CA LEU A 122 -0.80 -4.46 -3.15
C LEU A 122 -1.54 -5.19 -4.27
N ILE A 123 -1.57 -6.52 -4.18
CA ILE A 123 -2.25 -7.41 -5.12
C ILE A 123 -3.23 -8.28 -4.33
N ILE A 124 -4.48 -8.35 -4.81
CA ILE A 124 -5.51 -9.23 -4.30
C ILE A 124 -5.77 -10.31 -5.33
N TYR A 125 -5.70 -11.57 -4.93
CA TYR A 125 -5.95 -12.71 -5.81
C TYR A 125 -6.67 -13.85 -5.10
N ASN A 126 -7.32 -14.71 -5.89
CA ASN A 126 -7.95 -15.92 -5.38
C ASN A 126 -6.89 -17.04 -5.25
N PRO A 127 -6.68 -17.61 -4.05
CA PRO A 127 -5.65 -18.62 -3.82
C PRO A 127 -5.93 -19.98 -4.49
N ASN A 128 -7.17 -20.27 -4.89
CA ASN A 128 -7.54 -21.57 -5.47
C ASN A 128 -7.20 -21.67 -6.96
N ASN A 129 -7.23 -20.54 -7.67
CA ASN A 129 -6.98 -20.49 -9.12
C ASN A 129 -5.97 -19.42 -9.55
N PHE A 130 -5.38 -18.72 -8.59
CA PHE A 130 -4.39 -17.65 -8.79
C PHE A 130 -4.87 -16.48 -9.66
N LYS A 131 -6.20 -16.34 -9.84
CA LYS A 131 -6.80 -15.22 -10.57
C LYS A 131 -6.62 -13.94 -9.76
N VAL A 132 -6.01 -12.95 -10.39
CA VAL A 132 -5.89 -11.59 -9.85
C VAL A 132 -7.28 -10.96 -9.87
N ILE A 133 -7.76 -10.54 -8.70
CA ILE A 133 -9.07 -9.92 -8.52
C ILE A 133 -8.95 -8.41 -8.60
N ALA A 134 -7.94 -7.84 -7.95
CA ALA A 134 -7.70 -6.41 -7.94
C ALA A 134 -6.23 -6.08 -7.63
N VAL A 135 -5.84 -4.86 -7.97
CA VAL A 135 -4.56 -4.26 -7.59
C VAL A 135 -4.80 -2.90 -6.95
N ILE A 136 -3.97 -2.55 -5.97
CA ILE A 136 -4.08 -1.30 -5.23
C ILE A 136 -2.80 -0.50 -5.43
N SER A 137 -2.95 0.76 -5.83
CA SER A 137 -1.88 1.75 -5.87
C SER A 137 -2.26 2.91 -4.95
N SER A 138 -1.49 3.09 -3.89
CA SER A 138 -1.71 4.07 -2.83
C SER A 138 -0.89 5.33 -3.07
N LYS A 139 -1.50 6.50 -2.86
CA LYS A 139 -0.80 7.80 -2.96
C LYS A 139 -1.13 8.66 -1.75
N SER A 140 -0.10 9.07 -1.03
CA SER A 140 -0.20 9.88 0.20
C SER A 140 -0.41 11.38 -0.04
N SER A 141 -0.47 11.80 -1.29
CA SER A 141 -0.91 13.13 -1.72
C SER A 141 -1.24 13.06 -3.20
N MET A 142 -2.39 13.60 -3.60
CA MET A 142 -2.64 13.92 -4.99
C MET A 142 -1.98 15.27 -5.28
N ARG A 143 -0.87 15.29 -6.03
CA ARG A 143 -0.38 16.53 -6.66
C ARG A 143 -1.10 16.70 -8.00
N GLU A 144 -1.22 17.92 -8.51
CA GLU A 144 -2.04 18.40 -9.67
C GLU A 144 -1.99 17.61 -11.00
N ARG A 145 -1.28 16.48 -11.10
CA ARG A 145 -1.20 15.63 -12.30
C ARG A 145 -2.41 14.68 -12.44
N ILE A 146 -3.61 15.20 -12.20
CA ILE A 146 -4.85 14.41 -12.08
C ILE A 146 -5.53 14.15 -13.44
N LYS A 147 -5.11 14.79 -14.55
CA LYS A 147 -5.82 14.64 -15.83
C LYS A 147 -5.67 13.29 -16.54
N VAL A 148 -4.77 12.40 -16.12
CA VAL A 148 -4.49 11.12 -16.84
C VAL A 148 -4.76 9.86 -16.00
N GLU A 149 -4.90 9.97 -14.68
CA GLU A 149 -4.90 8.80 -13.76
C GLU A 149 -6.21 8.62 -12.96
N LEU A 150 -7.28 9.33 -13.32
CA LEU A 150 -8.54 9.33 -12.56
C LEU A 150 -9.50 8.18 -12.87
N SER A 151 -9.46 7.61 -14.08
CA SER A 151 -10.52 6.70 -14.53
C SER A 151 -10.50 5.31 -13.89
N LEU A 152 -9.37 4.86 -13.34
CA LEU A 152 -9.23 3.49 -12.81
C LEU A 152 -9.28 3.40 -11.27
N LYS A 153 -8.94 4.47 -10.54
CA LYS A 153 -8.83 4.43 -9.06
C LYS A 153 -10.15 4.67 -8.32
N GLN A 154 -11.08 5.40 -8.92
CA GLN A 154 -12.36 5.72 -8.27
C GLN A 154 -13.33 4.53 -8.29
N ILE A 155 -13.24 3.67 -9.31
CA ILE A 155 -14.13 2.51 -9.50
C ILE A 155 -13.94 1.45 -8.41
N LEU A 156 -12.74 1.32 -7.83
CA LEU A 156 -12.43 0.25 -6.88
C LEU A 156 -12.97 0.50 -5.46
N MET A 157 -13.23 1.76 -5.06
CA MET A 157 -13.83 2.04 -3.75
C MET A 157 -15.37 1.95 -3.76
N GLU A 158 -16.01 2.18 -4.90
CA GLU A 158 -17.48 2.13 -5.00
C GLU A 158 -18.05 0.71 -5.11
N HIS A 159 -17.23 -0.30 -5.36
CA HIS A 159 -17.68 -1.70 -5.54
C HIS A 159 -17.26 -2.65 -4.40
N ILE A 160 -16.59 -2.15 -3.36
CA ILE A 160 -16.13 -2.95 -2.19
C ILE A 160 -16.78 -2.45 -0.87
N LEU A 161 -17.66 -1.45 -0.93
CA LEU A 161 -18.46 -0.94 0.19
C LEU A 161 -19.94 -0.97 -0.16
#